data_AF-A0A3A4XC09-F1
#
_entry.id   AF-A0A3A4XC09-F1
#
_cell.length_a   1.000
_cell.length_b   1.000
_cell.length_c   1.000
_cell.angle_alpha   90.00
_cell.angle_beta   90.00
_cell.angle_gamma   90.00
#
_symmetry.space_group_name_H-M   'P 1'
#
loop_
_entity.id
_entity.type
_entity.pdbx_description
1 polymer ?
#
loop_
_entity_poly.entity_id
_entity_poly.type
_entity_poly.pdbx_seq_one_letter_code
_entity_poly.pdbx_strand_id
1 'polypeptide(L)'
;MDFLYAPPLSTLLSAALLGIAGISFVLCIQRFNAAIRCSRGYLCAAFIVRGIRWLLIGLTALAWSANFFWNIGWLFVIGLVIIAQELYECAFLSAALREGVEMEQGKKQFP
;
A
#
# COMPACT_ATOMS: atom_id res chain seq x y z
N MET A 1 26.90 -10.36 -0.44
CA MET A 1 25.47 -10.32 -0.84
C MET A 1 25.02 -11.62 -1.51
N ASP A 2 25.91 -12.59 -1.72
CA ASP A 2 25.64 -13.83 -2.48
C ASP A 2 24.71 -14.81 -1.77
N PHE A 3 24.59 -14.72 -0.44
CA PHE A 3 23.72 -15.61 0.34
C PHE A 3 22.22 -15.41 0.03
N LEU A 4 21.81 -14.20 -0.35
CA LEU A 4 20.42 -13.87 -0.72
C LEU A 4 20.03 -14.37 -2.12
N TYR A 5 21.02 -14.64 -2.98
CA TYR A 5 20.82 -15.12 -4.35
C TYR A 5 21.00 -16.64 -4.48
N ALA A 6 21.26 -17.34 -3.36
CA ALA A 6 21.31 -18.79 -3.36
C ALA A 6 19.98 -19.36 -3.89
N PRO A 7 20.01 -20.28 -4.88
CA PRO A 7 18.83 -20.71 -5.63
C PRO A 7 17.64 -21.19 -4.77
N PRO A 8 17.81 -21.95 -3.67
CA PRO A 8 16.66 -22.32 -2.84
C PRO A 8 16.08 -21.14 -2.05
N LEU A 9 16.91 -20.18 -1.66
CA LEU A 9 16.55 -19.07 -0.77
C LEU A 9 15.87 -17.93 -1.56
N SER A 10 16.34 -17.66 -2.78
CA SER A 10 15.73 -16.70 -3.71
C SER A 10 14.34 -17.17 -4.20
N THR A 11 14.17 -18.48 -4.39
CA THR A 11 12.87 -19.06 -4.80
C THR A 11 11.84 -18.98 -3.66
N LEU A 12 12.26 -19.23 -2.41
CA LEU A 12 11.41 -19.06 -1.22
C LEU A 12 11.02 -17.59 -0.99
N LEU A 13 11.98 -16.67 -1.12
CA LEU A 13 11.73 -15.23 -0.97
C LEU A 13 10.79 -14.68 -2.04
N SER A 14 11.00 -15.05 -3.31
CA SER A 14 10.12 -14.62 -4.42
C SER A 14 8.70 -15.18 -4.26
N ALA A 15 8.54 -16.45 -3.86
CA ALA A 15 7.23 -17.02 -3.55
C ALA A 15 6.53 -16.32 -2.38
N ALA A 16 7.25 -15.99 -1.31
CA ALA A 16 6.71 -15.23 -0.18
C ALA A 16 6.28 -13.81 -0.59
N LEU A 17 7.08 -13.12 -1.40
CA LEU A 17 6.78 -11.79 -1.91
C LEU A 17 5.56 -11.80 -2.84
N LEU A 18 5.43 -12.80 -3.72
CA LEU A 18 4.24 -13.00 -4.55
C LEU A 18 2.99 -13.26 -3.69
N GLY A 19 3.12 -14.05 -2.62
CA GLY A 19 2.04 -14.27 -1.66
C GLY A 19 1.58 -12.98 -0.97
N ILE A 20 2.53 -12.17 -0.50
CA ILE A 20 2.26 -10.86 0.09
C ILE A 20 1.60 -9.93 -0.94
N ALA A 21 2.07 -9.93 -2.18
CA ALA A 21 1.48 -9.14 -3.25
C ALA A 21 0.03 -9.52 -3.52
N GLY A 22 -0.27 -10.82 -3.61
CA GLY A 22 -1.62 -11.34 -3.81
C GLY A 22 -2.56 -10.94 -2.66
N ILE A 23 -2.15 -11.16 -1.41
CA ILE A 23 -2.96 -10.79 -0.23
C ILE A 23 -3.22 -9.29 -0.20
N SER A 24 -2.18 -8.49 -0.48
CA SER A 24 -2.29 -7.03 -0.49
C SER A 24 -3.26 -6.56 -1.59
N PHE A 25 -3.25 -7.20 -2.76
CA PHE A 25 -4.19 -6.88 -3.84
C PHE A 25 -5.64 -7.21 -3.47
N VAL A 26 -5.88 -8.37 -2.84
CA VAL A 26 -7.21 -8.74 -2.33
C VAL A 26 -7.72 -7.73 -1.31
N LEU A 27 -6.87 -7.33 -0.35
CA LEU A 27 -7.21 -6.32 0.66
C LEU A 27 -7.47 -4.95 0.03
N CYS A 28 -6.70 -4.56 -0.98
CA CYS A 28 -6.92 -3.36 -1.76
C CYS A 28 -8.34 -3.36 -2.39
N ILE A 29 -8.69 -4.42 -3.11
CA ILE A 29 -10.01 -4.56 -3.75
C ILE A 29 -11.14 -4.49 -2.72
N GLN A 30 -11.01 -5.19 -1.60
CA GLN A 30 -12.02 -5.17 -0.53
C GLN A 30 -12.25 -3.75 0.02
N ARG A 31 -11.17 -2.97 0.19
CA ARG A 31 -11.24 -1.60 0.71
C ARG A 31 -11.82 -0.62 -0.31
N PHE A 32 -11.46 -0.75 -1.58
CA PHE A 32 -12.09 0.05 -2.65
C PHE A 32 -13.56 -0.28 -2.82
N ASN A 33 -13.94 -1.56 -2.79
CA ASN A 33 -15.35 -1.97 -2.84
C ASN A 33 -16.14 -1.43 -1.63
N ALA A 34 -15.53 -1.40 -0.44
CA ALA A 34 -16.14 -0.78 0.74
C ALA A 34 -16.27 0.74 0.58
N ALA A 35 -15.28 1.41 -0.03
CA ALA A 35 -15.35 2.84 -0.32
C ALA A 35 -16.49 3.18 -1.29
N ILE A 36 -16.68 2.39 -2.35
CA ILE A 36 -17.76 2.57 -3.33
C ILE A 36 -19.14 2.44 -2.66
N ARG A 37 -19.28 1.52 -1.70
CA ARG A 37 -20.53 1.34 -0.93
C ARG A 37 -20.78 2.48 0.07
N CYS A 38 -19.74 3.11 0.60
CA CYS A 38 -19.85 4.28 1.46
C CYS A 38 -19.96 5.56 0.63
N SER A 39 -21.17 5.92 0.18
CA SER A 39 -21.35 6.97 -0.84
C SER A 39 -21.21 8.42 -0.36
N ARG A 40 -21.10 8.72 0.94
CA ARG A 40 -20.98 10.12 1.42
C ARG A 40 -20.18 10.24 2.72
N GLY A 41 -19.08 10.99 2.69
CA GLY A 41 -18.32 11.45 3.86
C GLY A 41 -16.84 11.06 3.86
N TYR A 42 -16.10 11.62 4.82
CA TYR A 42 -14.65 11.39 5.03
C TYR A 42 -14.28 9.91 5.25
N LEU A 43 -15.24 9.06 5.64
CA LEU A 43 -15.07 7.62 5.74
C LEU A 43 -14.73 6.98 4.39
N CYS A 44 -15.31 7.46 3.28
CA CYS A 44 -14.99 6.98 1.94
C CYS A 44 -13.51 7.24 1.60
N ALA A 45 -13.06 8.47 1.87
CA ALA A 45 -11.66 8.86 1.67
C ALA A 45 -10.70 8.02 2.52
N ALA A 46 -11.06 7.73 3.79
CA ALA A 46 -10.25 6.85 4.64
C ALA A 46 -10.14 5.40 4.10
N PHE A 47 -11.20 4.85 3.50
CA PHE A 47 -11.16 3.53 2.87
C PHE A 47 -10.34 3.53 1.57
N ILE A 48 -10.41 4.61 0.78
CA ILE A 48 -9.59 4.78 -0.43
C ILE A 48 -8.10 4.83 -0.07
N VAL A 49 -7.71 5.65 0.91
CA VAL A 49 -6.31 5.75 1.36
C VAL A 49 -5.79 4.40 1.88
N ARG A 50 -6.62 3.67 2.63
CA ARG A 50 -6.27 2.30 3.06
C ARG A 50 -6.13 1.34 1.87
N GLY A 51 -6.96 1.46 0.85
CA GLY A 51 -6.86 0.67 -0.39
C GLY A 51 -5.55 0.94 -1.13
N ILE A 52 -5.22 2.23 -1.34
CA ILE A 52 -3.96 2.67 -1.98
C ILE A 52 -2.74 2.13 -1.22
N ARG A 53 -2.75 2.16 0.11
CA ARG A 53 -1.67 1.60 0.94
C ARG A 53 -1.42 0.12 0.66
N TRP A 54 -2.47 -0.69 0.55
CA TRP A 54 -2.33 -2.11 0.22
C TRP A 54 -1.90 -2.33 -1.24
N LEU A 55 -2.38 -1.49 -2.17
CA LEU A 55 -1.93 -1.53 -3.56
C LEU A 55 -0.40 -1.33 -3.66
N LEU A 56 0.13 -0.33 -2.94
CA LEU A 56 1.56 -0.01 -2.92
C LEU A 56 2.39 -1.14 -2.34
N ILE A 57 1.98 -1.71 -1.21
CA ILE A 57 2.65 -2.89 -0.62
C ILE A 57 2.67 -4.04 -1.64
N GLY A 58 1.57 -4.25 -2.38
CA GLY A 58 1.51 -5.27 -3.41
C GLY A 58 2.44 -5.01 -4.59
N LEU A 59 2.45 -3.78 -5.12
CA LEU A 59 3.33 -3.34 -6.21
C LEU A 59 4.80 -3.45 -5.84
N THR A 60 5.15 -3.08 -4.61
CA THR A 60 6.48 -3.23 -4.03
C THR A 60 6.92 -4.68 -4.03
N ALA A 61 6.09 -5.56 -3.47
CA ALA A 61 6.42 -6.95 -3.33
C ALA A 61 6.56 -7.62 -4.70
N LEU A 62 5.75 -7.21 -5.68
CA LEU A 62 5.90 -7.60 -7.08
C LEU A 62 7.20 -7.09 -7.71
N ALA A 63 7.53 -5.81 -7.56
CA ALA A 63 8.77 -5.22 -8.08
C ALA A 63 10.01 -5.90 -7.47
N TRP A 64 9.95 -6.21 -6.17
CA TRP A 64 11.01 -6.91 -5.48
C TRP A 64 11.11 -8.38 -5.91
N SER A 65 10.00 -9.07 -6.09
CA SER A 65 9.98 -10.40 -6.70
C SER A 65 10.58 -10.39 -8.10
N ALA A 66 10.21 -9.41 -8.94
CA ALA A 66 10.75 -9.25 -10.30
C ALA A 66 12.26 -8.99 -10.31
N ASN A 67 12.78 -8.24 -9.33
CA ASN A 67 14.23 -8.05 -9.17
C ASN A 67 14.98 -9.39 -9.00
N PHE A 68 14.41 -10.36 -8.26
CA PHE A 68 15.04 -11.68 -8.11
C PHE A 68 15.08 -12.49 -9.41
N PHE A 69 14.11 -12.30 -10.32
CA PHE A 69 14.06 -13.00 -11.60
C PHE A 69 14.99 -12.39 -12.66
N TRP A 70 15.08 -11.06 -12.71
CA TRP A 70 15.88 -10.36 -13.74
C TRP A 70 17.26 -9.91 -13.27
N ASN A 71 17.56 -9.99 -11.97
CA ASN A 71 18.84 -9.56 -11.37
C ASN A 71 19.14 -8.07 -11.62
N ILE A 72 18.08 -7.25 -11.71
CA ILE A 72 18.15 -5.82 -12.03
C ILE A 72 18.02 -5.00 -10.73
N GLY A 73 19.14 -4.83 -10.03
CA GLY A 73 19.18 -4.17 -8.71
C GLY A 73 18.64 -2.74 -8.68
N TRP A 74 18.60 -2.02 -9.80
CA TRP A 74 18.04 -0.65 -9.84
C TRP A 74 16.52 -0.60 -9.75
N LEU A 75 15.81 -1.67 -10.14
CA LEU A 75 14.35 -1.76 -9.97
C LEU A 75 13.95 -1.76 -8.50
N PHE A 76 14.81 -2.31 -7.63
CA PHE A 76 14.61 -2.26 -6.18
C PHE A 76 14.66 -0.83 -5.65
N VAL A 77 15.64 -0.03 -6.10
CA VAL A 77 15.80 1.36 -5.68
C VAL A 77 14.63 2.23 -6.13
N ILE A 78 14.19 2.08 -7.39
CA ILE A 78 13.04 2.83 -7.91
C ILE A 78 11.75 2.44 -7.16
N GLY A 79 11.53 1.14 -6.94
CA GLY A 79 10.41 0.68 -6.12
C GLY A 79 10.43 1.32 -4.73
N LEU A 80 11.59 1.35 -4.08
CA LEU A 80 11.74 1.92 -2.73
C LEU A 80 11.48 3.43 -2.67
N VAL A 81 11.93 4.18 -3.67
CA VAL A 81 11.66 5.62 -3.79
C VAL A 81 10.17 5.88 -4.01
N ILE A 82 9.52 5.14 -4.91
CA ILE A 82 8.08 5.27 -5.17
C ILE A 82 7.28 4.99 -3.90
N ILE A 83 7.61 3.93 -3.16
CA ILE A 83 6.95 3.60 -1.89
C ILE A 83 7.12 4.70 -0.86
N ALA A 84 8.33 5.25 -0.73
CA ALA A 84 8.61 6.29 0.24
C ALA A 84 7.80 7.55 -0.08
N GLN A 85 7.72 7.92 -1.36
CA GLN A 85 6.97 9.08 -1.82
C GLN A 85 5.46 8.89 -1.60
N GLU A 86 4.95 7.72 -1.95
CA GLU A 86 3.54 7.38 -1.77
C GLU A 86 3.15 7.22 -0.29
N LEU A 87 4.03 6.69 0.56
CA LEU A 87 3.84 6.66 2.00
C LEU A 87 3.79 8.07 2.59
N TYR A 88 4.63 8.99 2.08
CA TYR A 88 4.63 10.38 2.52
C TYR A 88 3.32 11.09 2.17
N GLU A 89 2.89 10.99 0.90
CA GLU A 89 1.63 11.58 0.44
C GLU A 89 0.42 10.96 1.16
N CYS A 90 0.39 9.63 1.33
CA CYS A 90 -0.67 8.96 2.07
C CYS A 90 -0.68 9.32 3.56
N ALA A 91 0.49 9.49 4.21
CA ALA A 91 0.57 9.89 5.60
C ALA A 91 0.03 11.32 5.80
N PHE A 92 0.41 12.23 4.91
CA PHE A 92 -0.09 13.61 4.91
C PHE A 92 -1.60 13.66 4.68
N LEU A 93 -2.10 12.92 3.68
CA LEU A 93 -3.52 12.83 3.36
C LEU A 93 -4.32 12.18 4.49
N SER A 94 -3.78 11.15 5.14
CA SER A 94 -4.39 10.53 6.33
C SER A 94 -4.47 11.48 7.52
N ALA A 95 -3.45 12.33 7.71
CA ALA A 95 -3.45 13.34 8.78
C ALA A 95 -4.49 14.43 8.50
N ALA A 96 -4.53 14.94 7.27
CA ALA A 96 -5.52 15.92 6.84
C ALA A 96 -6.97 15.39 6.92
N LEU A 97 -7.18 14.11 6.57
CA LEU A 97 -8.48 13.47 6.73
C LEU A 97 -8.89 13.30 8.20
N ARG A 98 -7.94 13.04 9.09
CA ARG A 98 -8.22 12.92 10.52
C ARG A 98 -8.66 14.27 11.11
N GLU A 99 -7.95 15.34 10.78
CA GLU A 99 -8.36 16.71 11.16
C GLU A 99 -9.73 17.08 10.58
N GLY A 100 -9.98 16.74 9.31
CA GLY A 100 -11.27 16.98 8.66
C GLY A 100 -12.44 16.23 9.33
N VAL A 101 -12.21 15.00 9.79
CA VAL A 101 -13.21 14.22 10.54
C VAL A 101 -13.50 14.83 11.91
N GLU A 102 -12.47 15.26 12.64
CA GLU A 102 -12.62 15.88 13.96
C GLU A 102 -13.40 17.22 13.86
N MET A 103 -13.14 18.03 12.82
CA MET A 103 -13.91 19.25 12.58
C MET A 103 -15.39 18.99 12.24
N GLU A 104 -15.69 17.96 11.45
CA GLU A 104 -17.09 17.62 11.11
C GLU A 104 -17.88 17.10 12.32
N GLN A 105 -17.23 16.33 13.21
CA GLN A 105 -17.83 15.88 14.46
C GLN A 105 -18.04 17.04 15.44
N GLY A 106 -17.08 17.95 15.57
CA GLY A 106 -17.23 19.16 16.39
C GLY A 106 -18.37 20.08 15.91
N LYS A 107 -18.60 20.15 14.59
CA LYS A 107 -19.70 20.95 14.01
C LYS A 107 -21.09 20.38 14.26
N LYS A 108 -21.23 19.07 14.47
CA LYS A 108 -22.50 18.42 14.86
C LYS A 108 -22.79 18.51 16.36
N GLN A 109 -21.84 18.97 17.16
CA GLN A 109 -21.93 18.96 18.62
C GLN A 109 -22.33 20.32 19.21
N PHE A 110 -22.48 21.36 18.38
CA PHE A 110 -23.13 22.60 18.76
C PHE A 110 -24.59 22.63 18.25
N PRO A 111 -25.60 22.64 19.15
CA PRO A 111 -27.00 22.82 18.80
C PRO A 111 -27.31 24.23 18.29
#